data_AF-A0A8C5UPR9-F1
#
_entry.id   AF-A0A8C5UPR9-F1
#
_cell.length_a   1.000
_cell.length_b   1.000
_cell.length_c   1.000
_cell.angle_alpha   90.00
_cell.angle_beta   90.00
_cell.angle_gamma   90.00
#
_symmetry.space_group_name_H-M   'P 1'
#
loop_
_entity.id
_entity.type
_entity.pdbx_description
1 polymer ?
#
loop_
_entity_poly.entity_id
_entity_poly.type
_entity_poly.pdbx_seq_one_letter_code
_entity_poly.pdbx_strand_id
1 'polypeptide(L)'
;MSHFLFSAEYTVINEDCPGAEWNIMCRECCEYDQIECICPGQKQRVGYTIPCCRNEDNECDSCLIHPGCTIFENCKSCRNGSWGGTLDDFYIKGIYCSECRAGWYGGDCMRCGQVFRASRGQILLEGYPLNARCEWTIHAQAGFNIELRFSMLSLEFDYMCQYDYVEVRDGDNLDSRIIKKFCGNERPPPIRSTGSSLHVLFQSDGSKNFDGFHAVFEEITACSSSPCLHDGTCILDKSSTYKCACLAGYTGNRCENFLEEKNCSDPGGPLNGYRRVVEDTGHLNGRYAKIGTVIAFFCNNSYVLSGNEQRTCQDDGEWSGKQPICIKACREPKISDLVRQKVLPMQVQSRETPLHQLYSSAFSKQKLQIYPTKKPALPFGELPPGYQHLHTQLQYECVSPFYRRLGSSRRTCLKTGKWSGRAPVCIPICGKAENITLQKAVTSMRWPWQAAIYRTANGVKENSLRKGAWILICSGALVNERTVVVAAHCVTDLVILPGKK
;
A
#
# COMPACT_ATOMS: atom_id res chain seq x y z
N MET A 1 -56.84 -37.81 58.58
CA MET A 1 -57.52 -36.54 58.25
C MET A 1 -56.97 -35.48 59.16
N SER A 2 -56.35 -34.50 58.51
CA SER A 2 -55.73 -33.28 58.98
C SER A 2 -56.58 -32.45 59.94
N HIS A 3 -55.96 -31.95 61.01
CA HIS A 3 -56.25 -30.66 61.62
C HIS A 3 -55.04 -30.22 62.44
N PHE A 4 -54.48 -29.03 62.18
CA PHE A 4 -54.52 -27.90 63.11
C PHE A 4 -53.96 -26.63 62.44
N LEU A 5 -54.47 -25.50 62.91
CA LEU A 5 -54.46 -24.16 62.32
C LEU A 5 -53.63 -23.16 63.15
N PHE A 6 -53.35 -22.00 62.52
CA PHE A 6 -53.22 -20.62 63.05
C PHE A 6 -51.92 -20.12 63.74
N SER A 7 -51.21 -19.23 63.01
CA SER A 7 -50.90 -17.80 63.24
C SER A 7 -50.34 -17.22 64.57
N ALA A 8 -49.34 -16.32 64.39
CA ALA A 8 -48.86 -15.18 65.23
C ALA A 8 -48.06 -15.56 66.51
N GLU A 9 -47.03 -14.86 67.06
CA GLU A 9 -46.34 -13.56 66.87
C GLU A 9 -45.21 -13.41 67.96
N TYR A 10 -44.24 -12.46 67.80
CA TYR A 10 -43.28 -11.83 68.78
C TYR A 10 -42.03 -12.59 69.34
N THR A 11 -40.85 -12.00 69.67
CA THR A 11 -40.32 -10.60 69.83
C THR A 11 -38.76 -10.54 69.79
N VAL A 12 -38.20 -9.34 69.55
CA VAL A 12 -36.77 -8.92 69.43
C VAL A 12 -36.12 -8.52 70.78
N ILE A 13 -34.77 -8.36 70.82
CA ILE A 13 -33.86 -7.50 71.66
C ILE A 13 -32.92 -8.35 72.56
N ASN A 14 -31.58 -8.20 72.72
CA ASN A 14 -30.45 -7.45 72.12
C ASN A 14 -29.15 -7.80 72.93
N GLU A 15 -27.99 -7.43 72.38
CA GLU A 15 -26.67 -7.07 72.99
C GLU A 15 -25.66 -8.11 73.52
N ASP A 16 -24.48 -8.04 72.88
CA ASP A 16 -23.13 -8.13 73.46
C ASP A 16 -22.64 -9.47 74.03
N CYS A 17 -21.96 -10.22 73.16
CA CYS A 17 -20.79 -11.00 73.58
C CYS A 17 -19.79 -10.06 74.28
N PRO A 18 -19.17 -10.49 75.39
CA PRO A 18 -17.79 -10.97 75.26
C PRO A 18 -17.34 -12.04 76.29
N GLY A 19 -16.40 -12.90 75.88
CA GLY A 19 -15.55 -13.76 76.71
C GLY A 19 -15.17 -15.05 75.96
N ALA A 20 -13.94 -15.30 75.49
CA ALA A 20 -12.62 -15.39 76.14
C ALA A 20 -12.50 -16.59 77.12
N GLU A 21 -12.12 -17.75 76.57
CA GLU A 21 -11.06 -18.68 77.04
C GLU A 21 -11.27 -20.09 76.45
N TRP A 22 -10.82 -20.32 75.21
CA TRP A 22 -10.80 -21.65 74.59
C TRP A 22 -9.63 -22.48 75.15
N ASN A 23 -9.87 -23.16 76.26
CA ASN A 23 -9.07 -24.29 76.71
C ASN A 23 -9.95 -25.55 76.85
N ILE A 24 -9.58 -26.58 76.08
CA ILE A 24 -9.72 -28.02 76.35
C ILE A 24 -11.16 -28.57 76.47
N MET A 25 -11.67 -29.25 75.43
CA MET A 25 -12.52 -30.45 75.54
C MET A 25 -12.52 -31.31 74.24
N CYS A 26 -11.63 -32.31 74.12
CA CYS A 26 -12.09 -33.63 73.65
C CYS A 26 -12.51 -34.36 74.92
N ARG A 27 -13.79 -34.21 75.32
CA ARG A 27 -14.22 -34.62 76.67
C ARG A 27 -14.40 -36.12 76.87
N GLU A 28 -14.30 -36.93 75.82
CA GLU A 28 -14.19 -38.39 75.86
C GLU A 28 -13.88 -38.84 74.42
N CYS A 29 -12.85 -39.67 74.23
CA CYS A 29 -12.66 -40.34 72.94
C CYS A 29 -13.83 -41.32 72.76
N CYS A 30 -14.43 -41.40 71.57
CA CYS A 30 -15.40 -42.45 71.29
C CYS A 30 -14.71 -43.80 71.49
N GLU A 31 -15.18 -44.58 72.47
CA GLU A 31 -14.88 -45.99 72.53
C GLU A 31 -15.26 -46.64 71.20
N TYR A 32 -14.35 -47.48 70.73
CA TYR A 32 -14.32 -48.20 69.48
C TYR A 32 -15.67 -48.88 69.16
N ASP A 33 -16.49 -48.29 68.28
CA ASP A 33 -17.54 -49.04 67.61
C ASP A 33 -16.89 -49.92 66.54
N GLN A 34 -16.56 -51.14 66.97
CA GLN A 34 -15.95 -52.18 66.17
C GLN A 34 -17.00 -52.74 65.22
N ILE A 35 -17.07 -52.23 63.98
CA ILE A 35 -17.99 -52.78 62.98
C ILE A 35 -17.45 -54.14 62.50
N GLU A 36 -18.05 -55.21 63.01
CA GLU A 36 -17.68 -56.59 62.65
C GLU A 36 -18.26 -56.97 61.28
N CYS A 37 -17.39 -57.18 60.28
CA CYS A 37 -17.79 -57.81 59.03
C CYS A 37 -17.39 -59.30 59.01
N ILE A 38 -18.27 -60.16 58.50
CA ILE A 38 -18.04 -61.60 58.30
C ILE A 38 -17.84 -61.87 56.80
N CYS A 39 -16.67 -62.40 56.43
CA CYS A 39 -16.39 -62.80 55.04
C CYS A 39 -17.22 -64.02 54.61
N PRO A 40 -17.79 -64.06 53.38
CA PRO A 40 -18.35 -65.29 52.83
C PRO A 40 -17.21 -66.21 52.41
N GLY A 41 -16.93 -67.24 53.22
CA GLY A 41 -15.98 -68.32 52.92
C GLY A 41 -14.98 -68.65 54.04
N GLN A 42 -14.73 -67.73 54.98
CA GLN A 42 -13.94 -68.00 56.18
C GLN A 42 -14.60 -67.34 57.39
N LYS A 43 -14.94 -68.15 58.40
CA LYS A 43 -15.69 -67.75 59.60
C LYS A 43 -14.83 -66.93 60.59
N GLN A 44 -14.25 -65.81 60.17
CA GLN A 44 -13.53 -64.92 61.11
C GLN A 44 -13.98 -63.46 60.93
N ARG A 45 -14.23 -62.82 62.08
CA ARG A 45 -14.73 -61.44 62.21
C ARG A 45 -13.54 -60.48 62.19
N VAL A 46 -13.63 -59.40 61.42
CA VAL A 46 -12.60 -58.34 61.39
C VAL A 46 -13.31 -56.99 61.49
N GLY A 47 -12.87 -56.15 62.43
CA GLY A 47 -13.39 -54.80 62.65
C GLY A 47 -12.37 -53.71 62.34
N TYR A 48 -12.86 -52.49 62.10
CA TYR A 48 -12.07 -51.29 61.82
C TYR A 48 -12.30 -50.21 62.86
N THR A 49 -11.37 -49.24 62.98
CA THR A 49 -11.52 -48.03 63.79
C THR A 49 -11.12 -46.80 62.98
N ILE A 50 -11.97 -45.77 62.98
CA ILE A 50 -11.70 -44.42 62.47
C ILE A 50 -11.71 -43.51 63.71
N PRO A 51 -10.80 -42.54 63.88
CA PRO A 51 -10.97 -41.59 64.97
C PRO A 51 -12.13 -40.65 64.59
N CYS A 52 -13.22 -40.69 65.34
CA CYS A 52 -14.38 -39.81 65.16
C CYS A 52 -14.43 -38.80 66.32
N CYS A 53 -14.72 -37.53 66.02
CA CYS A 53 -15.13 -36.58 67.05
C CYS A 53 -16.66 -36.58 67.15
N ARG A 54 -17.23 -36.49 68.37
CA ARG A 54 -18.67 -36.34 68.56
C ARG A 54 -19.09 -34.90 68.37
N ASN A 55 -20.15 -34.67 67.59
CA ASN A 55 -20.82 -33.37 67.49
C ASN A 55 -21.77 -33.14 68.69
N GLU A 56 -22.42 -31.97 68.76
CA GLU A 56 -23.37 -31.61 69.85
C GLU A 56 -24.58 -32.56 69.95
N ASP A 57 -24.91 -33.25 68.85
CA ASP A 57 -25.97 -34.26 68.76
C ASP A 57 -25.49 -35.69 69.07
N ASN A 58 -24.23 -35.84 69.53
CA ASN A 58 -23.63 -37.11 69.95
C ASN A 58 -23.40 -38.14 68.80
N GLU A 59 -23.38 -37.67 67.54
CA GLU A 59 -23.07 -38.47 66.35
C GLU A 59 -21.55 -38.46 66.05
N CYS A 60 -21.04 -39.58 65.53
CA CYS A 60 -19.62 -39.71 65.15
C CYS A 60 -19.36 -39.00 63.81
N ASP A 61 -18.61 -37.91 63.83
CA ASP A 61 -18.18 -37.20 62.62
C ASP A 61 -16.76 -37.62 62.19
N SER A 62 -16.53 -37.64 60.89
CA SER A 62 -15.27 -38.12 60.30
C SER A 62 -14.11 -37.21 60.70
N CYS A 63 -12.99 -37.81 61.15
CA CYS A 63 -11.76 -37.13 61.57
C CYS A 63 -11.42 -35.86 60.77
N LEU A 64 -11.09 -34.77 61.48
CA LEU A 64 -10.57 -33.51 60.95
C LEU A 64 -9.36 -33.76 60.03
N ILE A 65 -9.60 -33.81 58.72
CA ILE A 65 -8.56 -33.76 57.71
C ILE A 65 -7.98 -32.35 57.76
N HIS A 66 -6.66 -32.19 57.92
CA HIS A 66 -6.04 -30.88 57.80
C HIS A 66 -6.44 -30.21 56.48
N PRO A 67 -6.67 -28.88 56.44
CA PRO A 67 -7.13 -28.20 55.23
C PRO A 67 -6.22 -28.41 54.02
N GLY A 68 -4.93 -28.73 54.22
CA GLY A 68 -3.96 -29.02 53.16
C GLY A 68 -3.97 -30.46 52.61
N CYS A 69 -4.80 -31.37 53.14
CA CYS A 69 -4.83 -32.79 52.73
C CYS A 69 -6.06 -33.12 51.85
N THR A 70 -5.91 -34.08 50.93
CA THR A 70 -7.04 -34.74 50.24
C THR A 70 -7.16 -36.19 50.72
N ILE A 71 -8.39 -36.65 50.98
CA ILE A 71 -8.66 -38.09 51.13
C ILE A 71 -8.87 -38.66 49.72
N PHE A 72 -8.09 -39.67 49.36
CA PHE A 72 -8.37 -40.47 48.17
C PHE A 72 -9.57 -41.39 48.39
N GLU A 73 -10.44 -41.50 47.38
CA GLU A 73 -11.45 -42.56 47.29
C GLU A 73 -10.83 -43.99 47.34
N ASN A 74 -9.51 -44.12 47.16
CA ASN A 74 -8.76 -45.37 47.22
C ASN A 74 -8.40 -45.86 48.63
N CYS A 75 -8.75 -45.15 49.71
CA CYS A 75 -8.77 -45.76 51.04
C CYS A 75 -9.82 -46.88 51.17
N LYS A 76 -10.74 -47.01 50.20
CA LYS A 76 -11.60 -48.21 50.02
C LYS A 76 -10.94 -49.37 49.27
N SER A 77 -9.74 -49.20 48.72
CA SER A 77 -9.17 -50.15 47.75
C SER A 77 -7.63 -50.16 47.74
N CYS A 78 -6.99 -50.24 48.91
CA CYS A 78 -5.55 -50.49 48.96
C CYS A 78 -5.23 -51.93 48.49
N ARG A 79 -4.47 -52.01 47.40
CA ARG A 79 -4.07 -53.22 46.68
C ARG A 79 -3.13 -54.10 47.52
N ASN A 80 -3.63 -55.25 47.99
CA ASN A 80 -2.89 -56.51 48.12
C ASN A 80 -1.50 -56.45 48.82
N GLY A 81 -1.42 -55.85 50.02
CA GLY A 81 -0.22 -55.89 50.88
C GLY A 81 -0.60 -56.38 52.28
N SER A 82 0.05 -57.45 52.73
CA SER A 82 -0.11 -58.03 54.06
C SER A 82 0.48 -57.10 55.13
N TRP A 83 -0.26 -56.79 56.20
CA TRP A 83 0.25 -56.07 57.37
C TRP A 83 0.04 -56.92 58.61
N GLY A 84 1.14 -57.49 59.10
CA GLY A 84 1.24 -58.10 60.43
C GLY A 84 2.30 -57.34 61.21
N GLY A 85 1.98 -56.96 62.45
CA GLY A 85 2.94 -56.36 63.39
C GLY A 85 2.30 -55.31 64.30
N THR A 86 2.61 -55.41 65.60
CA THR A 86 1.96 -54.76 66.75
C THR A 86 2.50 -53.35 67.07
N LEU A 87 2.59 -52.44 66.10
CA LEU A 87 2.94 -51.05 66.35
C LEU A 87 2.03 -50.11 65.53
N ASP A 88 1.36 -49.20 66.23
CA ASP A 88 0.57 -48.10 65.67
C ASP A 88 1.49 -47.18 64.85
N ASP A 89 1.52 -47.34 63.53
CA ASP A 89 2.24 -46.40 62.67
C ASP A 89 1.38 -46.07 61.44
N PHE A 90 1.02 -44.78 61.32
CA PHE A 90 0.53 -44.09 60.11
C PHE A 90 1.56 -44.10 58.95
N TYR A 91 2.55 -45.00 58.99
CA TYR A 91 3.75 -45.03 58.16
C TYR A 91 3.97 -46.42 57.60
N ILE A 92 3.42 -46.66 56.42
CA ILE A 92 3.53 -47.95 55.75
C ILE A 92 4.69 -47.86 54.76
N LYS A 93 5.84 -48.48 55.09
CA LYS A 93 7.05 -48.55 54.21
C LYS A 93 7.50 -47.19 53.63
N GLY A 94 7.43 -46.10 54.38
CA GLY A 94 7.86 -44.81 53.86
C GLY A 94 6.77 -43.91 53.30
N ILE A 95 5.51 -44.35 53.28
CA ILE A 95 4.41 -43.68 52.56
C ILE A 95 3.25 -43.43 53.54
N TYR A 96 2.78 -42.18 53.61
CA TYR A 96 1.61 -41.73 54.37
C TYR A 96 0.31 -42.02 53.59
N CYS A 97 -0.81 -42.29 54.27
CA CYS A 97 -2.15 -42.47 53.68
C CYS A 97 -2.87 -41.14 53.34
N SER A 98 -2.11 -40.07 53.08
CA SER A 98 -2.62 -38.75 52.69
C SER A 98 -1.66 -38.13 51.69
N GLU A 99 -2.18 -37.65 50.55
CA GLU A 99 -1.43 -36.79 49.65
C GLU A 99 -1.81 -35.33 49.93
N CYS A 100 -0.82 -34.44 49.83
CA CYS A 100 -1.07 -33.02 49.97
C CYS A 100 -1.88 -32.51 48.76
N ARG A 101 -2.78 -31.56 49.03
CA ARG A 101 -3.47 -30.77 47.98
C ARG A 101 -2.44 -30.10 47.08
N ALA A 102 -2.85 -29.79 45.86
CA ALA A 102 -1.94 -29.15 44.92
C ALA A 102 -1.43 -27.80 45.48
N GLY A 103 -0.10 -27.64 45.48
CA GLY A 103 0.58 -26.48 46.07
C GLY A 103 1.14 -26.70 47.48
N TRP A 104 0.76 -27.80 48.13
CA TRP A 104 1.18 -28.14 49.49
C TRP A 104 2.16 -29.32 49.51
N TYR A 105 3.09 -29.30 50.45
CA TYR A 105 4.08 -30.35 50.66
C TYR A 105 4.52 -30.43 52.13
N GLY A 106 5.36 -31.42 52.43
CA GLY A 106 5.77 -31.75 53.80
C GLY A 106 4.87 -32.82 54.40
N GLY A 107 5.36 -33.53 55.42
CA GLY A 107 4.59 -34.62 56.05
C GLY A 107 3.27 -34.16 56.70
N ASP A 108 3.11 -32.85 56.94
CA ASP A 108 1.93 -32.20 57.50
C ASP A 108 1.07 -31.45 56.45
N CYS A 109 1.51 -31.38 55.19
CA CYS A 109 0.87 -30.61 54.11
C CYS A 109 0.60 -29.12 54.47
N MET A 110 1.43 -28.53 55.33
CA MET A 110 1.32 -27.13 55.75
C MET A 110 2.40 -26.24 55.13
N ARG A 111 3.31 -26.82 54.33
CA ARG A 111 4.34 -26.06 53.63
C ARG A 111 3.95 -25.86 52.17
N CYS A 112 4.28 -24.71 51.66
CA CYS A 112 3.96 -24.29 50.30
C CYS A 112 5.05 -23.34 49.80
N GLY A 113 5.05 -23.07 48.50
CA GLY A 113 6.10 -22.26 47.87
C GLY A 113 7.15 -23.09 47.12
N GLN A 114 7.77 -22.49 46.12
CA GLN A 114 8.75 -23.14 45.24
C GLN A 114 9.58 -22.10 44.47
N VAL A 115 10.81 -22.48 44.08
CA VAL A 115 11.60 -21.73 43.11
C VAL A 115 11.46 -22.36 41.72
N PHE A 116 11.02 -21.59 40.73
CA PHE A 116 10.90 -22.01 39.34
C PHE A 116 12.07 -21.47 38.49
N ARG A 117 12.66 -22.35 37.69
CA ARG A 117 13.67 -22.02 36.65
C ARG A 117 13.23 -22.64 35.32
N ALA A 118 12.12 -22.15 34.79
CA ALA A 118 11.48 -22.73 33.61
C ALA A 118 10.85 -21.61 32.76
N SER A 119 10.80 -21.85 31.43
CA SER A 119 10.22 -20.88 30.49
C SER A 119 8.70 -20.77 30.56
N ARG A 120 8.04 -21.78 31.14
CA ARG A 120 6.62 -21.78 31.44
C ARG A 120 6.34 -22.66 32.65
N GLY A 121 5.29 -22.35 33.38
CA GLY A 121 4.85 -23.16 34.51
C GLY A 121 3.55 -22.65 35.11
N GLN A 122 3.13 -23.29 36.20
CA GLN A 122 1.92 -22.94 36.91
C GLN A 122 2.15 -22.97 38.42
N ILE A 123 1.47 -22.07 39.11
CA ILE A 123 1.33 -22.01 40.55
C ILE A 123 -0.10 -22.38 40.85
N LEU A 124 -0.29 -23.47 41.58
CA LEU A 124 -1.60 -23.92 42.02
C LEU A 124 -1.56 -23.98 43.54
N LEU A 125 -2.51 -23.31 44.18
CA LEU A 125 -2.73 -23.36 45.61
C LEU A 125 -4.21 -23.67 45.83
N GLU A 126 -4.51 -24.93 46.12
CA GLU A 126 -5.88 -25.39 46.36
C GLU A 126 -6.20 -25.40 47.85
N GLY A 127 -7.28 -24.70 48.23
CA GLY A 127 -7.87 -24.72 49.56
C GLY A 127 -6.87 -24.42 50.67
N TYR A 128 -6.63 -23.14 50.95
CA TYR A 128 -5.60 -22.74 51.90
C TYR A 128 -6.06 -22.84 53.36
N PRO A 129 -5.15 -23.17 54.31
CA PRO A 129 -5.41 -23.07 55.73
C PRO A 129 -5.29 -21.63 56.23
N LEU A 130 -5.77 -21.40 57.46
CA LEU A 130 -5.57 -20.15 58.19
C LEU A 130 -4.10 -19.95 58.53
N ASN A 131 -3.64 -18.70 58.58
CA ASN A 131 -2.27 -18.28 58.88
C ASN A 131 -1.21 -18.92 57.97
N ALA A 132 -1.59 -19.24 56.73
CA ALA A 132 -0.68 -19.74 55.73
C ALA A 132 0.25 -18.64 55.23
N ARG A 133 1.48 -19.04 54.89
CA ARG A 133 2.45 -18.18 54.21
C ARG A 133 3.21 -18.97 53.17
N CYS A 134 3.02 -18.63 51.89
CA CYS A 134 3.62 -19.32 50.76
C CYS A 134 4.42 -18.35 49.90
N GLU A 135 5.62 -18.74 49.49
CA GLU A 135 6.51 -17.89 48.71
C GLU A 135 6.97 -18.63 47.45
N TRP A 136 6.70 -18.05 46.28
CA TRP A 136 7.18 -18.56 44.99
C TRP A 136 8.10 -17.55 44.32
N THR A 137 9.23 -18.01 43.81
CA THR A 137 10.17 -17.19 43.05
C THR A 137 10.34 -17.77 41.66
N ILE A 138 10.06 -16.98 40.64
CA ILE A 138 10.16 -17.38 39.23
C ILE A 138 11.40 -16.70 38.65
N HIS A 139 12.32 -17.49 38.12
CA HIS A 139 13.48 -17.01 37.38
C HIS A 139 13.34 -17.36 35.90
N ALA A 140 13.36 -16.33 35.07
CA ALA A 140 13.49 -16.44 33.62
C ALA A 140 14.95 -16.37 33.18
N GLN A 141 15.20 -16.73 31.92
CA GLN A 141 16.48 -16.49 31.27
C GLN A 141 16.84 -15.00 31.24
N ALA A 142 18.14 -14.70 31.27
CA ALA A 142 18.61 -13.32 31.21
C ALA A 142 18.14 -12.64 29.91
N GLY A 143 17.50 -11.48 30.04
CA GLY A 143 16.95 -10.71 28.92
C GLY A 143 15.49 -11.04 28.56
N PHE A 144 14.87 -12.01 29.24
CA PHE A 144 13.45 -12.32 29.15
C PHE A 144 12.68 -11.73 30.34
N ASN A 145 11.43 -11.36 30.10
CA ASN A 145 10.49 -10.91 31.12
C ASN A 145 9.51 -12.04 31.42
N ILE A 146 8.81 -11.97 32.55
CA ILE A 146 7.85 -12.98 32.99
C ILE A 146 6.46 -12.36 32.90
N GLU A 147 5.54 -13.03 32.22
CA GLU A 147 4.10 -12.72 32.28
C GLU A 147 3.40 -13.73 33.18
N LEU A 148 2.71 -13.25 34.22
CA LEU A 148 1.91 -14.05 35.16
C LEU A 148 0.42 -13.76 34.93
N ARG A 149 -0.38 -14.81 34.80
CA ARG A 149 -1.83 -14.75 34.58
C ARG A 149 -2.57 -15.60 35.59
N PHE A 150 -3.58 -15.03 36.25
CA PHE A 150 -4.45 -15.80 37.14
C PHE A 150 -5.58 -16.45 36.33
N SER A 151 -5.59 -17.77 36.26
CA SER A 151 -6.68 -18.57 35.72
C SER A 151 -7.86 -18.63 36.70
N MET A 152 -7.56 -18.71 37.99
CA MET A 152 -8.51 -18.72 39.11
C MET A 152 -7.96 -17.88 40.27
N LEU A 153 -8.82 -17.15 40.95
CA LEU A 153 -8.50 -16.44 42.19
C LEU A 153 -9.75 -16.51 43.08
N SER A 154 -9.62 -17.06 44.27
CA SER A 154 -10.67 -17.11 45.28
C SER A 154 -10.07 -17.01 46.68
N LEU A 155 -9.99 -15.76 47.15
CA LEU A 155 -9.47 -15.38 48.46
C LEU A 155 -10.54 -14.60 49.24
N GLU A 156 -10.37 -14.42 50.55
CA GLU A 156 -11.22 -13.49 51.29
C GLU A 156 -11.18 -12.09 50.66
N PHE A 157 -12.34 -11.46 50.52
CA PHE A 157 -12.44 -10.12 49.96
C PHE A 157 -12.30 -9.05 51.04
N ASP A 158 -11.43 -8.08 50.80
CA ASP A 158 -11.33 -6.84 51.55
C ASP A 158 -10.99 -5.68 50.60
N TYR A 159 -11.43 -4.47 50.90
CA TYR A 159 -11.17 -3.30 50.05
C TYR A 159 -9.69 -2.96 49.94
N MET A 160 -8.89 -3.26 50.97
CA MET A 160 -7.46 -2.98 51.03
C MET A 160 -6.63 -4.28 51.04
N CYS A 161 -7.27 -5.44 50.83
CA CYS A 161 -6.67 -6.77 50.91
C CYS A 161 -5.84 -6.99 52.18
N GLN A 162 -6.40 -6.67 53.36
CA GLN A 162 -5.73 -6.80 54.65
C GLN A 162 -5.79 -8.19 55.27
N TYR A 163 -6.78 -9.01 54.90
CA TYR A 163 -6.95 -10.39 55.37
C TYR A 163 -6.12 -11.35 54.49
N ASP A 164 -6.77 -12.08 53.59
CA ASP A 164 -6.11 -12.99 52.66
C ASP A 164 -5.72 -12.29 51.36
N TYR A 165 -4.46 -12.41 50.97
CA TYR A 165 -3.98 -11.79 49.73
C TYR A 165 -2.85 -12.55 49.06
N VAL A 166 -2.79 -12.39 47.74
CA VAL A 166 -1.61 -12.68 46.93
C VAL A 166 -0.95 -11.38 46.49
N GLU A 167 0.33 -11.26 46.76
CA GLU A 167 1.16 -10.12 46.44
C GLU A 167 2.18 -10.52 45.37
N VAL A 168 2.27 -9.72 44.32
CA VAL A 168 3.23 -9.94 43.24
C VAL A 168 4.27 -8.82 43.26
N ARG A 169 5.54 -9.18 43.23
CA ARG A 169 6.71 -8.28 43.31
C ARG A 169 7.61 -8.44 42.10
N ASP A 170 8.17 -7.32 41.66
CA ASP A 170 9.08 -7.23 40.52
C ASP A 170 10.53 -7.40 40.97
N GLY A 171 10.99 -8.65 41.00
CA GLY A 171 12.29 -9.06 41.51
C GLY A 171 12.24 -10.50 42.06
N ASP A 172 13.25 -10.91 42.80
CA ASP A 172 13.42 -12.29 43.27
C ASP A 172 13.19 -12.49 44.78
N ASN A 173 12.81 -11.43 45.50
CA ASN A 173 12.72 -11.46 46.97
C ASN A 173 11.65 -10.51 47.54
N LEU A 174 11.50 -10.52 48.86
CA LEU A 174 10.54 -9.69 49.61
C LEU A 174 10.90 -8.21 49.70
N ASP A 175 12.15 -7.83 49.43
CA ASP A 175 12.58 -6.42 49.37
C ASP A 175 12.29 -5.80 47.99
N SER A 176 11.91 -6.64 47.03
CA SER A 176 11.59 -6.23 45.66
C SER A 176 10.30 -5.40 45.61
N ARG A 177 10.22 -4.52 44.61
CA ARG A 177 9.11 -3.58 44.44
C ARG A 177 7.79 -4.33 44.29
N ILE A 178 6.79 -3.96 45.10
CA ILE A 178 5.43 -4.49 44.97
C ILE A 178 4.81 -3.97 43.67
N ILE A 179 4.35 -4.89 42.82
CA ILE A 179 3.53 -4.55 41.65
C ILE A 179 2.11 -4.27 42.13
N LYS A 180 1.49 -5.25 42.79
CA LYS A 180 0.14 -5.13 43.33
C LYS A 180 -0.21 -6.29 44.29
N LYS A 181 -1.15 -6.05 45.20
CA LYS A 181 -1.85 -7.05 46.03
C LYS A 181 -3.23 -7.35 45.47
N PHE A 182 -3.64 -8.61 45.54
CA PHE A 182 -4.93 -9.10 45.04
C PHE A 182 -5.62 -9.96 46.10
N CYS A 183 -6.93 -9.83 46.19
CA CYS A 183 -7.80 -10.57 47.10
C CYS A 183 -9.21 -10.67 46.48
N GLY A 184 -10.11 -11.42 47.11
CA GLY A 184 -11.44 -11.69 46.56
C GLY A 184 -11.43 -12.65 45.36
N ASN A 185 -12.43 -12.50 44.49
CA ASN A 185 -12.68 -13.41 43.36
C ASN A 185 -12.47 -12.76 41.96
N GLU A 186 -12.07 -11.49 41.90
CA GLU A 186 -11.88 -10.78 40.63
C GLU A 186 -10.48 -11.04 40.06
N ARG A 187 -10.42 -11.60 38.85
CA ARG A 187 -9.13 -11.92 38.20
C ARG A 187 -8.46 -10.68 37.63
N PRO A 188 -7.20 -10.39 37.98
CA PRO A 188 -6.49 -9.23 37.46
C PRO A 188 -6.03 -9.42 36.01
N PRO A 189 -5.75 -8.32 35.29
CA PRO A 189 -5.05 -8.38 34.00
C PRO A 189 -3.67 -9.06 34.11
N PRO A 190 -3.12 -9.57 32.99
CA PRO A 190 -1.79 -10.17 32.97
C PRO A 190 -0.72 -9.23 33.55
N ILE A 191 0.09 -9.76 34.46
CA ILE A 191 1.13 -9.00 35.18
C ILE A 191 2.46 -9.29 34.51
N ARG A 192 3.25 -8.25 34.24
CA ARG A 192 4.55 -8.37 33.58
C ARG A 192 5.66 -7.88 34.51
N SER A 193 6.72 -8.66 34.67
CA SER A 193 7.95 -8.21 35.33
C SER A 193 8.71 -7.23 34.43
N THR A 194 9.55 -6.38 35.02
CA THR A 194 10.51 -5.55 34.26
C THR A 194 11.85 -6.26 34.04
N GLY A 195 12.21 -7.17 34.94
CA GLY A 195 13.40 -8.01 34.84
C GLY A 195 13.10 -9.49 34.60
N SER A 196 14.12 -10.33 34.76
CA SER A 196 14.04 -11.79 34.58
C SER A 196 13.66 -12.54 35.87
N SER A 197 13.06 -11.86 36.85
CA SER A 197 12.61 -12.49 38.10
C SER A 197 11.32 -11.86 38.60
N LEU A 198 10.45 -12.71 39.14
CA LEU A 198 9.16 -12.32 39.72
C LEU A 198 8.95 -13.12 41.01
N HIS A 199 8.54 -12.44 42.08
CA HIS A 199 8.30 -13.05 43.37
C HIS A 199 6.81 -12.93 43.73
N VAL A 200 6.22 -14.03 44.19
CA VAL A 200 4.80 -14.14 44.52
C VAL A 200 4.68 -14.60 45.97
N LEU A 201 4.05 -13.80 46.80
CA LEU A 201 3.77 -14.09 48.20
C LEU A 201 2.28 -14.29 48.38
N PHE A 202 1.87 -15.40 48.99
CA PHE A 202 0.52 -15.58 49.49
C PHE A 202 0.53 -15.58 51.02
N GLN A 203 -0.43 -14.88 51.61
CA GLN A 203 -0.62 -14.84 53.05
C GLN A 203 -2.12 -14.88 53.39
N SER A 204 -2.49 -15.74 54.34
CA SER A 204 -3.83 -15.76 54.93
C SER A 204 -3.82 -15.36 56.41
N ASP A 205 -4.97 -14.96 56.91
CA ASP A 205 -5.17 -14.55 58.30
C ASP A 205 -5.73 -15.69 59.19
N GLY A 206 -6.18 -15.35 60.40
CA GLY A 206 -6.70 -16.31 61.37
C GLY A 206 -8.16 -16.71 61.21
N SER A 207 -8.88 -16.29 60.16
CA SER A 207 -10.31 -16.58 60.00
C SER A 207 -10.77 -16.63 58.54
N LYS A 208 -11.70 -17.54 58.23
CA LYS A 208 -12.22 -17.81 56.88
C LYS A 208 -11.14 -18.25 55.89
N ASN A 209 -11.54 -19.14 54.98
CA ASN A 209 -10.68 -19.60 53.92
C ASN A 209 -11.52 -19.96 52.70
N PHE A 210 -10.87 -20.00 51.56
CA PHE A 210 -11.49 -20.17 50.25
C PHE A 210 -10.64 -21.11 49.38
N ASP A 211 -11.03 -21.27 48.10
CA ASP A 211 -10.44 -22.27 47.21
C ASP A 211 -8.99 -21.98 46.79
N GLY A 212 -8.49 -20.76 47.04
CA GLY A 212 -7.12 -20.36 46.73
C GLY A 212 -6.97 -19.81 45.33
N PHE A 213 -5.89 -20.13 44.63
CA PHE A 213 -5.63 -19.55 43.30
C PHE A 213 -4.87 -20.48 42.37
N HIS A 214 -5.07 -20.25 41.07
CA HIS A 214 -4.31 -20.88 40.00
C HIS A 214 -3.76 -19.79 39.09
N ALA A 215 -2.44 -19.73 38.98
CA ALA A 215 -1.74 -18.81 38.11
C ALA A 215 -0.81 -19.56 37.15
N VAL A 216 -0.69 -19.07 35.93
CA VAL A 216 0.21 -19.60 34.90
C VAL A 216 1.22 -18.51 34.57
N PHE A 217 2.49 -18.88 34.44
CA PHE A 217 3.55 -17.96 34.04
C PHE A 217 4.25 -18.44 32.77
N GLU A 218 4.70 -17.49 31.97
CA GLU A 218 5.52 -17.74 30.79
C GLU A 218 6.57 -16.65 30.59
N GLU A 219 7.68 -17.04 29.97
CA GLU A 219 8.70 -16.12 29.48
C GLU A 219 8.18 -15.37 28.26
N ILE A 220 8.21 -14.04 28.35
CA ILE A 220 7.87 -13.15 27.25
C ILE A 220 9.10 -12.35 26.80
N THR A 221 9.13 -12.07 25.51
CA THR A 221 10.10 -11.19 24.86
C THR A 221 9.36 -10.06 24.17
N ALA A 222 10.12 -9.08 23.69
CA ALA A 222 9.58 -8.03 22.83
C ALA A 222 8.92 -8.60 21.53
N CYS A 223 9.24 -9.83 21.13
CA CYS A 223 8.63 -10.50 19.98
C CYS A 223 7.41 -11.37 20.34
N SER A 224 7.14 -11.64 21.63
CA SER A 224 6.04 -12.54 22.03
C SER A 224 4.65 -12.01 21.67
N SER A 225 4.49 -10.71 21.45
CA SER A 225 3.23 -10.13 20.98
C SER A 225 3.11 -10.05 19.44
N SER A 226 4.02 -10.69 18.69
CA SER A 226 4.09 -10.61 17.22
C SER A 226 3.95 -9.18 16.68
N PRO A 227 4.87 -8.26 17.05
CA PRO A 227 4.70 -6.83 16.76
C PRO A 227 4.84 -6.48 15.27
N CYS A 228 5.50 -7.31 14.47
CA CYS A 228 5.71 -7.08 13.04
C CYS A 228 4.44 -7.41 12.26
N LEU A 229 3.97 -6.47 11.43
CA LEU A 229 2.78 -6.62 10.60
C LEU A 229 3.13 -7.31 9.27
N HIS A 230 2.10 -7.74 8.54
CA HIS A 230 2.20 -8.31 7.19
C HIS A 230 3.22 -9.44 7.07
N ASP A 231 3.16 -10.40 8.01
CA ASP A 231 4.07 -11.56 8.10
C ASP A 231 5.56 -11.18 8.17
N GLY A 232 5.88 -9.98 8.67
CA GLY A 232 7.23 -9.57 8.98
C GLY A 232 7.87 -10.46 10.06
N THR A 233 9.17 -10.76 9.90
CA THR A 233 9.91 -11.58 10.86
C THR A 233 10.42 -10.71 12.02
N CYS A 234 10.05 -11.06 13.25
CA CYS A 234 10.53 -10.36 14.45
C CYS A 234 11.89 -10.90 14.90
N ILE A 235 12.85 -10.00 15.11
CA ILE A 235 14.23 -10.32 15.49
C ILE A 235 14.56 -9.57 16.78
N LEU A 236 15.00 -10.29 17.82
CA LEU A 236 15.44 -9.68 19.07
C LEU A 236 16.84 -9.09 18.93
N ASP A 237 17.03 -7.87 19.46
CA ASP A 237 18.33 -7.21 19.55
C ASP A 237 19.01 -7.50 20.90
N LYS A 238 20.31 -7.27 20.99
CA LYS A 238 21.13 -7.52 22.19
C LYS A 238 20.70 -6.71 23.43
N SER A 239 19.85 -5.71 23.25
CA SER A 239 19.27 -4.85 24.29
C SER A 239 17.88 -5.27 24.76
N SER A 240 17.43 -6.50 24.46
CA SER A 240 16.05 -6.97 24.74
C SER A 240 14.95 -6.16 24.04
N THR A 241 15.30 -5.41 22.99
CA THR A 241 14.37 -4.72 22.07
C THR A 241 14.13 -5.57 20.82
N TYR A 242 13.16 -5.22 19.98
CA TYR A 242 12.90 -5.95 18.73
C TYR A 242 13.15 -5.09 17.48
N LYS A 243 13.44 -5.77 16.37
CA LYS A 243 13.49 -5.22 15.00
C LYS A 243 12.67 -6.12 14.08
N CYS A 244 11.97 -5.52 13.13
CA CYS A 244 11.19 -6.24 12.13
C CYS A 244 11.96 -6.33 10.81
N ALA A 245 12.10 -7.54 10.27
CA ALA A 245 12.51 -7.76 8.89
C ALA A 245 11.26 -7.92 8.02
N CYS A 246 11.03 -6.97 7.13
CA CYS A 246 9.83 -6.89 6.31
C CYS A 246 9.93 -7.74 5.04
N LEU A 247 8.79 -8.33 4.64
CA LEU A 247 8.66 -8.98 3.34
C LEU A 247 8.72 -7.94 2.21
N ALA A 248 9.10 -8.39 1.01
CA ALA A 248 9.18 -7.53 -0.17
C ALA A 248 7.83 -6.83 -0.42
N GLY A 249 7.88 -5.51 -0.63
CA GLY A 249 6.68 -4.68 -0.77
C GLY A 249 6.20 -4.02 0.52
N TYR A 250 6.86 -4.26 1.67
CA TYR A 250 6.53 -3.60 2.94
C TYR A 250 7.75 -2.90 3.54
N THR A 251 7.51 -1.78 4.22
CA THR A 251 8.52 -0.94 4.88
C THR A 251 7.96 -0.33 6.17
N GLY A 252 8.81 0.30 6.97
CA GLY A 252 8.47 0.83 8.29
C GLY A 252 9.09 0.04 9.44
N ASN A 253 8.92 0.54 10.66
CA ASN A 253 9.52 -0.08 11.86
C ASN A 253 8.83 -1.38 12.26
N ARG A 254 7.56 -1.54 11.87
CA ARG A 254 6.71 -2.70 12.09
C ARG A 254 6.18 -3.27 10.77
N CYS A 255 6.80 -2.92 9.63
CA CYS A 255 6.36 -3.30 8.30
C CYS A 255 4.95 -2.78 7.94
N GLU A 256 4.53 -1.68 8.56
CA GLU A 256 3.19 -1.12 8.46
C GLU A 256 2.88 -0.41 7.13
N ASN A 257 3.91 -0.03 6.37
CA ASN A 257 3.74 0.70 5.13
C ASN A 257 3.87 -0.24 3.94
N PHE A 258 2.90 -0.20 3.04
CA PHE A 258 2.97 -0.89 1.76
C PHE A 258 3.71 -0.01 0.74
N LEU A 259 4.68 -0.58 0.03
CA LEU A 259 5.29 0.02 -1.14
C LEU A 259 4.31 -0.17 -2.31
N GLU A 260 3.45 0.82 -2.54
CA GLU A 260 2.61 0.84 -3.74
C GLU A 260 3.52 0.80 -4.97
N GLU A 261 3.44 -0.29 -5.74
CA GLU A 261 3.96 -0.33 -7.10
C GLU A 261 3.20 0.72 -7.92
N LYS A 262 3.80 1.91 -8.07
CA LYS A 262 3.23 2.99 -8.87
C LYS A 262 3.15 2.52 -10.31
N ASN A 263 1.94 2.43 -10.84
CA ASN A 263 1.68 2.07 -12.22
C ASN A 263 0.92 3.21 -12.87
N CYS A 264 1.20 3.50 -14.14
CA CYS A 264 0.44 4.52 -14.85
C CYS A 264 -0.92 3.95 -15.30
N SER A 265 -1.98 4.74 -15.16
CA SER A 265 -3.29 4.40 -15.75
C SER A 265 -3.22 4.36 -17.28
N ASP A 266 -4.05 3.55 -17.94
CA ASP A 266 -4.14 3.53 -19.41
C ASP A 266 -4.47 4.94 -19.96
N PRO A 267 -3.59 5.56 -20.78
CA PRO A 267 -3.80 6.92 -21.28
C PRO A 267 -4.91 6.99 -22.34
N GLY A 268 -5.46 5.86 -22.78
CA GLY A 268 -6.50 5.81 -23.80
C GLY A 268 -5.95 6.07 -25.21
N GLY A 269 -6.80 5.92 -26.22
CA GLY A 269 -6.44 6.15 -27.62
C GLY A 269 -7.03 7.47 -28.14
N PRO A 270 -6.35 8.18 -29.06
CA PRO A 270 -6.92 9.36 -29.70
C PRO A 270 -8.09 8.99 -30.61
N LEU A 271 -9.15 9.81 -30.60
CA LEU A 271 -10.29 9.64 -31.50
C LEU A 271 -9.84 9.81 -32.96
N ASN A 272 -10.25 8.92 -33.86
CA ASN A 272 -9.76 8.84 -35.24
C ASN A 272 -8.24 8.52 -35.35
N GLY A 273 -7.71 7.80 -34.37
CA GLY A 273 -6.36 7.26 -34.40
C GLY A 273 -6.29 5.92 -33.67
N TYR A 274 -5.08 5.40 -33.53
CA TYR A 274 -4.77 4.19 -32.79
C TYR A 274 -3.45 4.35 -32.03
N ARG A 275 -3.21 3.47 -31.07
CA ARG A 275 -1.98 3.44 -30.29
C ARG A 275 -1.33 2.07 -30.38
N ARG A 276 -0.02 2.00 -30.16
CA ARG A 276 0.75 0.75 -30.13
C ARG A 276 1.82 0.84 -29.05
N VAL A 277 2.01 -0.23 -28.28
CA VAL A 277 3.14 -0.35 -27.36
C VAL A 277 4.40 -0.56 -28.19
N VAL A 278 5.48 0.16 -27.86
CA VAL A 278 6.77 -0.06 -28.51
C VAL A 278 7.33 -1.39 -28.00
N GLU A 279 7.56 -2.33 -28.92
CA GLU A 279 8.12 -3.65 -28.62
C GLU A 279 9.42 -3.49 -27.79
N ASP A 280 9.60 -4.34 -26.78
CA ASP A 280 10.65 -4.35 -25.74
C ASP A 280 10.53 -3.39 -24.54
N THR A 281 9.55 -2.47 -24.49
CA THR A 281 9.50 -1.45 -23.40
C THR A 281 8.55 -1.76 -22.23
N GLY A 282 7.67 -2.77 -22.34
CA GLY A 282 6.76 -3.14 -21.24
C GLY A 282 5.46 -3.80 -21.70
N HIS A 283 4.57 -4.14 -20.75
CA HIS A 283 3.28 -4.79 -20.99
C HIS A 283 2.12 -3.96 -20.39
N LEU A 284 1.02 -3.84 -21.15
CA LEU A 284 -0.21 -3.18 -20.71
C LEU A 284 -1.19 -4.23 -20.16
N ASN A 285 -1.45 -4.21 -18.86
CA ASN A 285 -2.43 -5.07 -18.20
C ASN A 285 -3.84 -4.45 -18.24
N GLY A 286 -4.32 -4.08 -19.43
CA GLY A 286 -5.67 -3.55 -19.70
C GLY A 286 -5.98 -2.17 -19.10
N ARG A 287 -5.90 -2.03 -17.76
CA ARG A 287 -6.15 -0.79 -17.02
C ARG A 287 -4.87 -0.04 -16.62
N TYR A 288 -3.73 -0.73 -16.54
CA TYR A 288 -2.48 -0.15 -16.03
C TYR A 288 -1.27 -0.51 -16.91
N ALA A 289 -0.30 0.40 -16.92
CA ALA A 289 1.01 0.27 -17.56
C ALA A 289 2.11 0.25 -16.50
N LYS A 290 3.06 -0.68 -16.63
CA LYS A 290 4.25 -0.70 -15.79
C LYS A 290 5.14 0.52 -16.07
N ILE A 291 5.87 0.98 -15.06
CA ILE A 291 6.91 2.00 -15.21
C ILE A 291 7.88 1.59 -16.32
N GLY A 292 8.28 2.56 -17.16
CA GLY A 292 9.12 2.35 -18.33
C GLY A 292 8.38 1.99 -19.62
N THR A 293 7.08 1.65 -19.55
CA THR A 293 6.27 1.33 -20.75
C THR A 293 6.20 2.54 -21.69
N VAL A 294 6.49 2.34 -22.97
CA VAL A 294 6.40 3.37 -24.02
C VAL A 294 5.24 3.07 -24.98
N ILE A 295 4.37 4.06 -25.18
CA ILE A 295 3.24 3.99 -26.12
C ILE A 295 3.43 5.01 -27.24
N ALA A 296 3.33 4.54 -28.48
CA ALA A 296 3.32 5.35 -29.70
C ALA A 296 1.89 5.57 -30.21
N PHE A 297 1.59 6.77 -30.69
CA PHE A 297 0.27 7.19 -31.14
C PHE A 297 0.26 7.53 -32.63
N PHE A 298 -0.80 7.12 -33.31
CA PHE A 298 -0.96 7.28 -34.76
C PHE A 298 -2.37 7.79 -35.08
N CYS A 299 -2.49 8.57 -36.15
CA CYS A 299 -3.77 9.06 -36.64
C CYS A 299 -4.20 8.35 -37.93
N ASN A 300 -5.51 8.22 -38.12
CA ASN A 300 -6.08 7.70 -39.35
C ASN A 300 -5.85 8.66 -40.52
N ASN A 301 -6.01 8.16 -41.74
CA ASN A 301 -5.79 8.93 -42.97
C ASN A 301 -6.58 10.26 -42.96
N SER A 302 -5.91 11.36 -43.33
CA SER A 302 -6.41 12.75 -43.33
C SER A 302 -6.43 13.46 -41.97
N TYR A 303 -6.00 12.79 -40.91
CA TYR A 303 -5.75 13.39 -39.60
C TYR A 303 -4.25 13.49 -39.35
N VAL A 304 -3.86 14.48 -38.55
CA VAL A 304 -2.48 14.72 -38.13
C VAL A 304 -2.42 14.74 -36.60
N LEU A 305 -1.35 14.18 -36.06
CA LEU A 305 -1.11 14.12 -34.63
C LEU A 305 -0.71 15.50 -34.10
N SER A 306 -1.34 15.94 -33.03
CA SER A 306 -1.00 17.14 -32.26
C SER A 306 -0.72 16.73 -30.82
N GLY A 307 0.47 17.02 -30.32
CA GLY A 307 0.98 16.52 -29.03
C GLY A 307 2.19 15.60 -29.21
N ASN A 308 2.51 14.80 -28.19
CA ASN A 308 3.66 13.91 -28.23
C ASN A 308 3.35 12.62 -28.99
N GLU A 309 4.20 12.27 -29.97
CA GLU A 309 4.09 11.02 -30.75
C GLU A 309 4.27 9.77 -29.89
N GLN A 310 5.13 9.86 -28.88
CA GLN A 310 5.39 8.78 -27.93
C GLN A 310 5.30 9.33 -26.50
N ARG A 311 4.78 8.50 -25.59
CA ARG A 311 4.72 8.80 -24.16
C ARG A 311 5.27 7.61 -23.37
N THR A 312 5.97 7.90 -22.29
CA THR A 312 6.58 6.91 -21.39
C THR A 312 5.96 7.02 -20.01
N CYS A 313 5.67 5.88 -19.37
CA CYS A 313 5.25 5.82 -17.97
C CYS A 313 6.46 6.06 -17.06
N GLN A 314 6.45 7.14 -16.30
CA GLN A 314 7.57 7.59 -15.47
C GLN A 314 7.49 7.03 -14.04
N ASP A 315 8.58 7.16 -13.27
CA ASP A 315 8.68 6.61 -11.90
C ASP A 315 7.71 7.26 -10.89
N ASP A 316 7.15 8.41 -11.24
CA ASP A 316 6.14 9.12 -10.45
C ASP A 316 4.72 8.55 -10.63
N GLY A 317 4.52 7.64 -11.60
CA GLY A 317 3.20 7.10 -11.96
C GLY A 317 2.44 7.96 -12.98
N GLU A 318 3.06 8.99 -13.55
CA GLU A 318 2.49 9.84 -14.60
C GLU A 318 3.10 9.55 -15.97
N TRP A 319 2.37 9.93 -17.03
CA TRP A 319 2.84 9.80 -18.41
C TRP A 319 3.54 11.06 -18.88
N SER A 320 4.71 10.90 -19.49
CA SER A 320 5.48 12.01 -20.04
C SER A 320 4.71 12.85 -21.07
N GLY A 321 4.88 14.17 -21.06
CA GLY A 321 4.42 15.07 -22.12
C GLY A 321 2.89 15.24 -22.22
N LYS A 322 2.43 15.83 -23.33
CA LYS A 322 1.02 16.14 -23.60
C LYS A 322 0.33 14.98 -24.34
N GLN A 323 -0.87 14.60 -23.89
CA GLN A 323 -1.70 13.58 -24.55
C GLN A 323 -1.98 13.99 -26.01
N PRO A 324 -1.67 13.13 -26.99
CA PRO A 324 -1.87 13.47 -28.39
C PRO A 324 -3.34 13.39 -28.81
N ILE A 325 -3.72 14.28 -29.71
CA ILE A 325 -5.04 14.32 -30.36
C ILE A 325 -4.89 14.30 -31.89
N CYS A 326 -5.85 13.68 -32.57
CA CYS A 326 -5.87 13.62 -34.03
C CYS A 326 -6.74 14.74 -34.61
N ILE A 327 -6.11 15.66 -35.34
CA ILE A 327 -6.74 16.85 -35.90
C ILE A 327 -6.81 16.71 -37.40
N LYS A 328 -7.96 17.04 -38.00
CA LYS A 328 -8.10 17.01 -39.45
C LYS A 328 -7.47 18.27 -40.06
N ALA A 329 -6.45 18.10 -40.91
CA ALA A 329 -5.68 19.20 -41.49
C ALA A 329 -5.21 18.88 -42.91
N CYS A 330 -4.83 19.91 -43.68
CA CYS A 330 -4.21 19.74 -44.99
C CYS A 330 -2.69 19.85 -44.88
N ARG A 331 -1.96 18.85 -45.39
CA ARG A 331 -0.50 18.94 -45.57
C ARG A 331 -0.16 20.02 -46.58
N GLU A 332 0.86 20.82 -46.31
CA GLU A 332 1.32 21.86 -47.24
C GLU A 332 1.65 21.26 -48.61
N PRO A 333 1.13 21.86 -49.70
CA PRO A 333 1.32 21.32 -51.03
C PRO A 333 2.76 21.56 -51.50
N LYS A 334 3.38 20.53 -52.07
CA LYS A 334 4.66 20.70 -52.77
C LYS A 334 4.44 21.55 -54.03
N ILE A 335 5.19 22.65 -54.16
CA ILE A 335 5.13 23.57 -55.31
C ILE A 335 6.48 23.61 -56.04
N SER A 336 6.46 24.06 -57.30
CA SER A 336 7.68 24.33 -58.08
C SER A 336 8.33 25.64 -57.62
N ASP A 337 9.65 25.74 -57.76
CA ASP A 337 10.44 26.93 -57.43
C ASP A 337 10.00 28.20 -58.18
N LEU A 338 9.30 28.06 -59.31
CA LEU A 338 8.74 29.17 -60.09
C LEU A 338 7.45 29.75 -59.49
N VAL A 339 6.89 29.11 -58.46
CA VAL A 339 5.63 29.49 -57.82
C VAL A 339 5.91 30.03 -56.42
N ARG A 340 5.39 31.22 -56.12
CA ARG A 340 5.36 31.80 -54.79
C ARG A 340 3.98 31.52 -54.16
N GLN A 341 3.98 31.03 -52.93
CA GLN A 341 2.77 30.81 -52.15
C GLN A 341 2.68 31.75 -50.96
N LYS A 342 1.46 32.22 -50.65
CA LYS A 342 1.16 33.06 -49.49
C LYS A 342 -0.08 32.54 -48.78
N VAL A 343 0.00 32.34 -47.47
CA VAL A 343 -1.16 32.03 -46.64
C VAL A 343 -2.00 33.30 -46.48
N LEU A 344 -3.28 33.21 -46.83
CA LEU A 344 -4.22 34.30 -46.62
C LEU A 344 -4.74 34.26 -45.18
N PRO A 345 -4.93 35.42 -44.53
CA PRO A 345 -5.47 35.47 -43.18
C PRO A 345 -6.86 34.85 -43.15
N MET A 346 -7.14 34.08 -42.09
CA MET A 346 -8.46 33.48 -41.88
C MET A 346 -9.50 34.59 -41.73
N GLN A 347 -10.48 34.63 -42.62
CA GLN A 347 -11.66 35.47 -42.44
C GLN A 347 -12.54 34.81 -41.38
N VAL A 348 -12.37 35.24 -40.11
CA VAL A 348 -13.29 34.87 -39.04
C VAL A 348 -14.62 35.55 -39.35
N GLN A 349 -15.62 34.76 -39.78
CA GLN A 349 -16.99 35.26 -39.85
C GLN A 349 -17.50 35.47 -38.43
N SER A 350 -17.36 36.69 -37.90
CA SER A 350 -18.08 37.12 -36.70
C SER A 350 -19.55 37.29 -37.09
N ARG A 351 -20.35 36.25 -36.85
CA ARG A 351 -21.80 36.37 -36.94
C ARG A 351 -22.27 37.08 -35.67
N GLU A 352 -22.26 38.40 -35.67
CA GLU A 352 -22.92 39.18 -34.62
C GLU A 352 -24.43 39.00 -34.80
N THR A 353 -25.04 38.08 -34.06
CA THR A 353 -26.50 38.04 -33.89
C THR A 353 -26.88 39.14 -32.90
N PRO A 354 -27.69 40.14 -33.30
CA PRO A 354 -28.24 41.10 -32.34
C PRO A 354 -29.19 40.34 -31.42
N LEU A 355 -28.85 40.24 -30.14
CA LEU A 355 -29.76 39.69 -29.14
C LEU A 355 -30.78 40.79 -28.80
N HIS A 356 -32.00 40.69 -29.32
CA HIS A 356 -33.09 41.54 -28.82
C HIS A 356 -33.43 41.11 -27.39
N GLN A 357 -33.13 41.96 -26.42
CA GLN A 357 -33.52 41.80 -25.02
C GLN A 357 -35.04 41.90 -24.90
N LEU A 358 -35.70 40.80 -24.58
CA LEU A 358 -37.05 40.81 -24.02
C LEU A 358 -36.93 41.27 -22.56
N TYR A 359 -37.35 42.49 -22.26
CA TYR A 359 -37.44 43.00 -20.88
C TYR A 359 -38.65 42.37 -20.19
N SER A 360 -38.43 41.53 -19.17
CA SER A 360 -39.44 41.29 -18.13
C SER A 360 -39.22 42.30 -17.00
N SER A 361 -40.26 43.05 -16.67
CA SER A 361 -40.29 44.06 -15.62
C SER A 361 -40.21 43.42 -14.22
N ALA A 362 -39.01 43.25 -13.68
CA ALA A 362 -38.71 43.36 -12.25
C ALA A 362 -37.21 43.14 -12.01
N PHE A 363 -36.66 43.88 -11.05
CA PHE A 363 -35.32 43.75 -10.44
C PHE A 363 -34.11 44.43 -11.12
N SER A 364 -33.67 45.49 -10.43
CA SER A 364 -32.32 46.05 -10.29
C SER A 364 -31.55 46.50 -11.53
N LYS A 365 -31.39 47.82 -11.67
CA LYS A 365 -30.41 48.46 -12.55
C LYS A 365 -28.98 48.18 -12.06
N GLN A 366 -28.42 47.02 -12.41
CA GLN A 366 -26.97 46.85 -12.51
C GLN A 366 -26.60 46.66 -13.98
N LYS A 367 -25.93 47.67 -14.53
CA LYS A 367 -25.31 47.62 -15.86
C LYS A 367 -24.10 46.68 -15.77
N LEU A 368 -24.31 45.39 -15.96
CA LEU A 368 -23.22 44.43 -16.16
C LEU A 368 -22.41 44.87 -17.39
N GLN A 369 -21.13 45.17 -17.18
CA GLN A 369 -20.19 45.38 -18.28
C GLN A 369 -20.13 44.10 -19.11
N ILE A 370 -20.64 44.18 -20.34
CA ILE A 370 -20.54 43.12 -21.32
C ILE A 370 -19.09 43.11 -21.80
N TYR A 371 -18.32 42.13 -21.34
CA TYR A 371 -17.03 41.82 -21.96
C TYR A 371 -17.29 41.26 -23.35
N PRO A 372 -16.49 41.61 -24.38
CA PRO A 372 -16.57 40.91 -25.65
C PRO A 372 -16.36 39.42 -25.37
N THR A 373 -17.25 38.58 -25.89
CA THR A 373 -17.04 37.13 -25.94
C THR A 373 -15.61 36.91 -26.41
N LYS A 374 -14.81 36.22 -25.59
CA LYS A 374 -13.45 35.78 -25.97
C LYS A 374 -13.50 35.39 -27.44
N LYS A 375 -12.61 35.97 -28.25
CA LYS A 375 -12.41 35.58 -29.66
C LYS A 375 -12.59 34.07 -29.75
N PRO A 376 -13.41 33.52 -30.66
CA PRO A 376 -13.60 32.08 -30.76
C PRO A 376 -12.21 31.45 -30.77
N ALA A 377 -11.94 30.61 -29.76
CA ALA A 377 -10.68 29.91 -29.67
C ALA A 377 -10.49 29.23 -31.02
N LEU A 378 -9.44 29.63 -31.75
CA LEU A 378 -9.08 29.02 -33.03
C LEU A 378 -9.14 27.51 -32.82
N PRO A 379 -10.04 26.79 -33.51
CA PRO A 379 -10.39 25.48 -33.05
C PRO A 379 -9.27 24.53 -33.47
N PHE A 380 -8.98 23.61 -32.55
CA PHE A 380 -8.17 22.40 -32.75
C PHE A 380 -6.66 22.58 -32.68
N GLY A 381 -6.12 22.57 -31.44
CA GLY A 381 -4.74 22.18 -31.11
C GLY A 381 -3.60 22.87 -31.87
N GLU A 382 -2.36 22.57 -31.50
CA GLU A 382 -1.21 23.06 -32.25
C GLU A 382 -0.92 22.09 -33.40
N LEU A 383 -1.04 22.55 -34.65
CA LEU A 383 -0.67 21.73 -35.80
C LEU A 383 0.86 21.63 -35.91
N PRO A 384 1.40 20.45 -36.26
CA PRO A 384 2.83 20.33 -36.54
C PRO A 384 3.24 21.12 -37.79
N PRO A 385 4.53 21.44 -37.94
CA PRO A 385 5.05 22.17 -39.09
C PRO A 385 4.67 21.51 -40.42
N GLY A 386 4.32 22.32 -41.42
CA GLY A 386 3.93 21.83 -42.74
C GLY A 386 2.46 21.39 -42.86
N TYR A 387 1.61 21.76 -41.91
CA TYR A 387 0.17 21.52 -41.95
C TYR A 387 -0.63 22.82 -41.76
N GLN A 388 -1.82 22.85 -42.37
CA GLN A 388 -2.71 24.00 -42.33
C GLN A 388 -4.12 23.56 -41.89
N HIS A 389 -4.78 24.41 -41.09
CA HIS A 389 -6.15 24.16 -40.63
C HIS A 389 -7.16 24.11 -41.79
N LEU A 390 -8.30 23.49 -41.52
CA LEU A 390 -9.43 23.47 -42.45
C LEU A 390 -9.88 24.88 -42.79
N HIS A 391 -10.28 25.09 -44.04
CA HIS A 391 -10.70 26.37 -44.62
C HIS A 391 -9.60 27.42 -44.77
N THR A 392 -8.34 27.12 -44.39
CA THR A 392 -7.19 27.96 -44.74
C THR A 392 -7.08 28.11 -46.25
N GLN A 393 -6.74 29.31 -46.70
CA GLN A 393 -6.63 29.63 -48.13
C GLN A 393 -5.21 30.06 -48.46
N LEU A 394 -4.67 29.46 -49.53
CA LEU A 394 -3.38 29.80 -50.09
C LEU A 394 -3.59 30.58 -51.38
N GLN A 395 -2.85 31.67 -51.53
CA GLN A 395 -2.74 32.46 -52.75
C GLN A 395 -1.43 32.09 -53.46
N TYR A 396 -1.49 31.93 -54.78
CA TYR A 396 -0.35 31.57 -55.61
C TYR A 396 -0.09 32.60 -56.71
N GLU A 397 1.17 32.94 -56.87
CA GLU A 397 1.68 33.84 -57.91
C GLU A 397 2.98 33.30 -58.48
N CYS A 398 3.33 33.70 -59.70
CA CYS A 398 4.64 33.35 -60.24
C CYS A 398 5.71 34.23 -59.63
N VAL A 399 6.92 33.68 -59.43
CA VAL A 399 8.03 34.40 -58.79
C VAL A 399 8.44 35.66 -59.57
N SER A 400 8.22 35.66 -60.89
CA SER A 400 8.61 36.74 -61.80
C SER A 400 7.51 37.03 -62.84
N PRO A 401 7.38 38.29 -63.31
CA PRO A 401 6.41 38.68 -64.33
C PRO A 401 6.67 38.08 -65.72
N PHE A 402 7.82 37.43 -65.94
CA PHE A 402 8.15 36.69 -67.16
C PHE A 402 7.51 35.29 -67.22
N TYR A 403 6.78 34.89 -66.17
CA TYR A 403 6.02 33.65 -66.14
C TYR A 403 4.53 33.93 -66.01
N ARG A 404 3.71 33.16 -66.72
CA ARG A 404 2.24 33.17 -66.56
C ARG A 404 1.80 31.97 -65.75
N ARG A 405 0.87 32.19 -64.83
CA ARG A 405 0.28 31.13 -64.01
C ARG A 405 -0.78 30.37 -64.82
N LEU A 406 -0.68 29.05 -64.82
CA LEU A 406 -1.67 28.12 -65.34
C LEU A 406 -2.33 27.40 -64.16
N GLY A 407 -3.65 27.53 -64.06
CA GLY A 407 -4.45 27.00 -62.94
C GLY A 407 -4.91 28.07 -61.94
N SER A 408 -5.53 27.61 -60.85
CA SER A 408 -6.18 28.47 -59.86
C SER A 408 -5.19 29.36 -59.10
N SER A 409 -5.55 30.63 -58.94
CA SER A 409 -4.79 31.59 -58.12
C SER A 409 -4.91 31.35 -56.62
N ARG A 410 -5.95 30.63 -56.20
CA ARG A 410 -6.28 30.38 -54.80
C ARG A 410 -6.66 28.92 -54.61
N ARG A 411 -6.21 28.31 -53.50
CA ARG A 411 -6.65 26.98 -53.08
C ARG A 411 -7.08 27.01 -51.63
N THR A 412 -8.14 26.28 -51.31
CA THR A 412 -8.73 26.19 -49.97
C THR A 412 -8.52 24.79 -49.42
N CYS A 413 -8.14 24.69 -48.15
CA CYS A 413 -8.14 23.41 -47.43
C CYS A 413 -9.58 22.99 -47.15
N LEU A 414 -10.05 21.92 -47.80
CA LEU A 414 -11.44 21.47 -47.71
C LEU A 414 -11.67 20.67 -46.42
N LYS A 415 -12.93 20.54 -46.00
CA LYS A 415 -13.37 19.67 -44.88
C LYS A 415 -12.93 18.20 -45.03
N THR A 416 -12.54 17.79 -46.22
CA THR A 416 -11.98 16.47 -46.51
C THR A 416 -10.53 16.31 -46.05
N GLY A 417 -9.83 17.38 -45.65
CA GLY A 417 -8.39 17.36 -45.37
C GLY A 417 -7.52 17.39 -46.64
N LYS A 418 -8.11 17.73 -47.78
CA LYS A 418 -7.42 17.88 -49.07
C LYS A 418 -7.55 19.32 -49.59
N TRP A 419 -6.53 19.79 -50.28
CA TRP A 419 -6.58 21.08 -50.97
C TRP A 419 -7.49 21.03 -52.20
N SER A 420 -8.25 22.09 -52.43
CA SER A 420 -9.07 22.23 -53.63
C SER A 420 -8.22 22.24 -54.91
N GLY A 421 -8.60 21.45 -55.92
CA GLY A 421 -7.95 21.43 -57.23
C GLY A 421 -6.48 20.95 -57.19
N ARG A 422 -5.76 21.12 -58.30
CA ARG A 422 -4.31 20.84 -58.42
C ARG A 422 -3.49 22.10 -58.13
N ALA A 423 -2.21 21.94 -57.79
CA ALA A 423 -1.31 23.08 -57.62
C ALA A 423 -1.10 23.81 -58.95
N PRO A 424 -1.06 25.16 -58.97
CA PRO A 424 -0.81 25.90 -60.20
C PRO A 424 0.64 25.74 -60.67
N VAL A 425 0.86 25.91 -61.97
CA VAL A 425 2.18 25.85 -62.60
C VAL A 425 2.48 27.18 -63.26
N CYS A 426 3.73 27.64 -63.19
CA CYS A 426 4.19 28.85 -63.86
C CYS A 426 4.97 28.46 -65.12
N ILE A 427 4.52 28.98 -66.27
CA ILE A 427 5.13 28.71 -67.58
C ILE A 427 5.72 30.01 -68.16
N PRO A 428 6.86 29.95 -68.85
CA PRO A 428 7.50 31.15 -69.38
C PRO A 428 6.62 31.84 -70.42
N ILE A 429 6.68 33.18 -70.43
CA ILE A 429 6.05 34.04 -71.43
C ILE A 429 7.11 34.34 -72.49
N CYS A 430 6.90 33.86 -73.72
CA CYS A 430 7.78 34.20 -74.85
C CYS A 430 7.35 35.53 -75.50
N GLY A 431 8.30 36.23 -76.12
CA GLY A 431 8.03 37.41 -76.96
C GLY A 431 7.62 38.70 -76.23
N LYS A 432 7.67 38.75 -74.90
CA LYS A 432 7.36 39.96 -74.12
C LYS A 432 8.65 40.74 -73.81
N ALA A 433 8.81 41.91 -74.41
CA ALA A 433 9.82 42.90 -74.01
C ALA A 433 9.20 43.90 -73.02
N GLU A 434 9.95 44.33 -72.00
CA GLU A 434 9.50 45.41 -71.11
C GLU A 434 9.24 46.69 -71.91
N ASN A 435 8.21 47.45 -71.52
CA ASN A 435 7.68 48.64 -72.20
C ASN A 435 8.73 49.41 -73.03
N ILE A 436 8.68 49.22 -74.35
CA ILE A 436 9.18 50.21 -75.29
C ILE A 436 8.22 51.40 -75.17
N THR A 437 8.44 52.27 -74.20
CA THR A 437 7.94 53.63 -74.32
C THR A 437 8.68 54.25 -75.49
N LEU A 438 7.94 54.48 -76.58
CA LEU A 438 8.32 55.26 -77.76
C LEU A 438 8.72 56.68 -77.32
N GLN A 439 9.89 56.87 -76.69
CA GLN A 439 10.51 58.18 -76.50
C GLN A 439 11.93 58.23 -75.91
N LYS A 440 12.65 57.13 -75.67
CA LYS A 440 14.07 57.22 -75.29
C LYS A 440 15.00 56.50 -76.27
N ALA A 441 15.64 57.36 -77.07
CA ALA A 441 16.91 57.22 -77.78
C ALA A 441 17.62 55.86 -77.71
N VAL A 442 17.80 55.30 -78.91
CA VAL A 442 18.93 54.50 -79.39
C VAL A 442 20.15 54.57 -78.47
N THR A 443 20.36 53.57 -77.60
CA THR A 443 21.70 53.19 -77.09
C THR A 443 21.77 51.83 -76.36
N SER A 444 20.67 51.13 -76.08
CA SER A 444 20.77 49.68 -75.76
C SER A 444 19.44 48.94 -75.96
N MET A 445 19.11 48.60 -77.20
CA MET A 445 18.01 47.68 -77.50
C MET A 445 18.43 46.27 -77.06
N ARG A 446 18.17 45.90 -75.81
CA ARG A 446 18.41 44.52 -75.32
C ARG A 446 17.17 43.69 -75.60
N TRP A 447 17.24 42.88 -76.64
CA TRP A 447 16.26 41.84 -76.91
C TRP A 447 16.45 40.71 -75.89
N PRO A 448 15.47 40.41 -75.01
CA PRO A 448 15.65 39.42 -73.93
C PRO A 448 15.96 38.00 -74.42
N TRP A 449 15.57 37.70 -75.66
CA TRP A 449 15.84 36.43 -76.31
C TRP A 449 17.15 36.40 -77.11
N GLN A 450 17.89 37.51 -77.22
CA GLN A 450 19.13 37.53 -77.99
C GLN A 450 20.20 36.69 -77.30
N ALA A 451 20.68 35.68 -78.00
CA ALA A 451 21.82 34.87 -77.60
C ALA A 451 23.00 35.14 -78.54
N ALA A 452 24.21 35.10 -77.99
CA ALA A 452 25.45 35.16 -78.75
C ALA A 452 26.15 33.81 -78.67
N ILE A 453 26.50 33.23 -79.81
CA ILE A 453 27.14 31.92 -79.90
C ILE A 453 28.63 32.12 -80.12
N TYR A 454 29.43 31.67 -79.17
CA TYR A 454 30.88 31.70 -79.28
C TYR A 454 31.42 30.29 -79.48
N ARG A 455 32.45 30.16 -80.32
CA ARG A 455 33.20 28.92 -80.50
C ARG A 455 34.67 29.16 -80.16
N THR A 456 35.32 28.17 -79.56
CA THR A 456 36.76 28.22 -79.28
C THR A 456 37.55 27.90 -80.55
N ALA A 457 38.62 28.66 -80.80
CA ALA A 457 39.52 28.47 -81.95
C ALA A 457 40.44 27.24 -81.81
N ASN A 458 39.92 26.08 -81.41
CA ASN A 458 40.68 24.85 -81.32
C ASN A 458 40.60 24.10 -82.66
N GLY A 459 41.59 24.33 -83.53
CA GLY A 459 41.73 23.64 -84.81
C GLY A 459 42.13 24.51 -86.01
N VAL A 460 42.18 25.84 -85.87
CA VAL A 460 42.53 26.76 -86.96
C VAL A 460 44.05 27.01 -86.97
N LYS A 461 44.75 26.49 -87.98
CA LYS A 461 46.14 26.88 -88.29
C LYS A 461 46.11 28.19 -89.09
N GLU A 462 45.96 29.32 -88.40
CA GLU A 462 46.23 30.62 -89.00
C GLU A 462 46.90 31.54 -87.98
N ASN A 463 47.94 32.25 -88.44
CA ASN A 463 49.00 32.85 -87.63
C ASN A 463 48.62 34.14 -86.88
N SER A 464 47.33 34.41 -86.67
CA SER A 464 46.83 35.70 -86.19
C SER A 464 45.80 35.63 -85.05
N LEU A 465 45.39 34.44 -84.58
CA LEU A 465 44.52 34.30 -83.40
C LEU A 465 45.15 33.47 -82.28
N ARG A 466 45.08 33.97 -81.04
CA ARG A 466 45.56 33.27 -79.84
C ARG A 466 44.82 31.94 -79.69
N LYS A 467 45.58 30.84 -79.57
CA LYS A 467 45.05 29.50 -79.25
C LYS A 467 44.13 29.59 -78.03
N GLY A 468 42.88 29.14 -78.16
CA GLY A 468 41.88 29.21 -77.09
C GLY A 468 41.03 30.49 -77.03
N ALA A 469 41.17 31.43 -77.97
CA ALA A 469 40.27 32.58 -78.05
C ALA A 469 38.84 32.16 -78.42
N TRP A 470 37.86 32.78 -77.75
CA TRP A 470 36.43 32.67 -78.08
C TRP A 470 36.11 33.64 -79.22
N ILE A 471 35.53 33.12 -80.29
CA ILE A 471 35.13 33.91 -81.47
C ILE A 471 33.61 33.90 -81.53
N LEU A 472 32.99 35.08 -81.67
CA LEU A 472 31.56 35.19 -81.95
C LEU A 472 31.29 34.63 -83.35
N ILE A 473 30.54 33.55 -83.43
CA ILE A 473 30.21 32.90 -84.71
C ILE A 473 28.89 33.45 -85.25
N CYS A 474 27.87 33.51 -84.40
CA CYS A 474 26.52 33.92 -84.80
C CYS A 474 25.70 34.46 -83.62
N SER A 475 24.59 35.12 -83.96
CA SER A 475 23.48 35.36 -83.06
C SER A 475 22.45 34.24 -83.10
N GLY A 476 21.79 33.99 -81.98
CA GLY A 476 20.65 33.09 -81.85
C GLY A 476 19.50 33.73 -81.08
N ALA A 477 18.36 33.05 -81.07
CA ALA A 477 17.18 33.44 -80.29
C ALA A 477 16.79 32.34 -79.30
N LEU A 478 16.62 32.72 -78.03
CA LEU A 478 16.14 31.82 -76.98
C LEU A 478 14.69 31.41 -77.26
N VAL A 479 14.41 30.10 -77.29
CA VAL A 479 13.05 29.54 -77.48
C VAL A 479 12.47 29.05 -76.15
N ASN A 480 13.30 28.53 -75.27
CA ASN A 480 12.96 28.18 -73.88
C ASN A 480 14.24 28.29 -73.02
N GLU A 481 14.15 28.03 -71.72
CA GLU A 481 15.29 28.15 -70.78
C GLU A 481 16.54 27.33 -71.15
N ARG A 482 16.42 26.35 -72.06
CA ARG A 482 17.50 25.42 -72.44
C ARG A 482 17.78 25.35 -73.94
N THR A 483 17.04 26.07 -74.77
CA THR A 483 17.11 25.93 -76.23
C THR A 483 17.25 27.28 -76.89
N VAL A 484 18.26 27.39 -77.75
CA VAL A 484 18.49 28.54 -78.63
C VAL A 484 18.33 28.09 -80.07
N VAL A 485 17.57 28.83 -80.86
CA VAL A 485 17.47 28.63 -82.32
C VAL A 485 18.49 29.51 -83.02
N VAL A 486 19.18 28.92 -83.99
CA VAL A 486 20.34 29.46 -84.67
C VAL A 486 20.26 29.05 -86.14
N ALA A 487 20.88 29.80 -87.05
CA ALA A 487 20.95 29.36 -88.44
C ALA A 487 21.85 28.12 -88.55
N ALA A 488 21.50 27.16 -89.41
CA ALA A 488 22.22 25.89 -89.52
C ALA A 488 23.72 26.07 -89.83
N HIS A 489 24.08 27.07 -90.65
CA HIS A 489 25.48 27.38 -90.98
C HIS A 489 26.31 27.87 -89.78
N CYS A 490 25.69 28.24 -88.67
CA CYS A 490 26.37 28.66 -87.45
C CYS A 490 26.93 27.49 -86.63
N VAL A 491 26.44 26.28 -86.90
CA VAL A 491 26.77 25.06 -86.14
C VAL A 491 27.32 23.93 -87.00
N THR A 492 27.29 24.06 -88.33
CA THR A 492 27.99 23.15 -89.24
C THR A 492 29.45 23.60 -89.42
N ASP A 493 30.38 22.65 -89.58
CA ASP A 493 31.81 22.92 -89.79
C ASP A 493 32.16 23.56 -91.15
N LEU A 494 31.15 24.02 -91.89
CA LEU A 494 31.31 24.71 -93.18
C LEU A 494 31.34 26.24 -92.96
N VAL A 495 32.33 26.71 -92.20
CA VAL A 495 32.73 28.13 -92.26
C VAL A 495 33.72 28.26 -93.40
N ILE A 496 33.21 28.57 -94.59
CA ILE A 496 34.02 29.22 -95.62
C ILE A 496 34.28 30.64 -95.09
N LEU A 497 35.51 30.88 -94.63
CA LEU A 497 35.99 32.24 -94.37
C LEU A 497 35.89 33.06 -95.67
N PRO A 498 35.37 34.30 -95.63
CA PRO A 498 35.32 35.16 -96.81
C PRO A 498 36.75 35.60 -97.14
N GLY A 499 37.43 34.87 -98.02
CA GLY A 499 38.82 35.20 -98.33
C GLY A 499 39.65 34.13 -99.03
N LYS A 500 39.10 33.35 -99.96
CA LYS A 500 39.90 32.72 -101.02
C LYS A 500 39.15 32.82 -102.34
N LYS A 501 39.67 33.67 -103.24
CA LYS A 501 39.35 33.64 -104.66
C LYS A 501 39.83 32.34 -105.27
#